data_AF-A0A2K3QH19-F1
#
_entry.id   AF-A0A2K3QH19-F1
#
_cell.length_a   1.000
_cell.length_b   1.000
_cell.length_c   1.000
_cell.angle_alpha   90.00
_cell.angle_beta   90.00
_cell.angle_gamma   90.00
#
_symmetry.space_group_name_H-M   'P 1'
#
loop_
_entity.id
_entity.type
_entity.pdbx_description
1 polymer ?
#
loop_
_entity_poly.entity_id
_entity_poly.type
_entity_poly.pdbx_seq_one_letter_code
_entity_poly.pdbx_strand_id
1 'polypeptide(L)'
;MVSIRLSWTGLVLVGSLHFGDAAAQAQAYRIDTPDNIRQSARTLAYDLMLFYSGNETGGIPGTLPGPPPAGPYYWWEGGAMMGTYIDYWHLTGDSSYNKVVMEGMLHQVGDNQNYMPANHTASLGNDDQGFWGMSAMLAAELKFPNPPDDKPQWLALAQGVWNTMADPSRHDATCNGGMRWQIPFSNAGYNYKN
;
A
#
# COMPACT_ATOMS: atom_id res chain seq x y z
N MET A 1 94.26 -4.89 -16.40
CA MET A 1 93.54 -4.73 -17.68
C MET A 1 92.09 -5.09 -17.40
N VAL A 2 91.17 -4.11 -17.28
CA VAL A 2 90.34 -3.53 -18.38
C VAL A 2 89.49 -4.64 -19.02
N SER A 3 88.15 -4.61 -19.19
CA SER A 3 87.11 -3.57 -19.21
C SER A 3 85.74 -4.23 -19.04
N ILE A 4 84.79 -3.43 -18.52
CA ILE A 4 83.32 -3.52 -18.62
C ILE A 4 82.84 -3.59 -20.08
N ARG A 5 81.70 -4.25 -20.36
CA ARG A 5 80.52 -3.69 -21.08
C ARG A 5 79.21 -4.44 -20.79
N LEU A 6 78.22 -3.67 -20.31
CA LEU A 6 76.78 -3.98 -20.28
C LEU A 6 76.17 -4.00 -21.69
N SER A 7 75.06 -4.73 -21.85
CA SER A 7 73.99 -4.38 -22.79
C SER A 7 72.65 -4.85 -22.25
N TRP A 8 71.74 -3.89 -22.04
CA TRP A 8 70.35 -4.08 -21.61
C TRP A 8 69.44 -4.17 -22.83
N THR A 9 68.46 -5.07 -22.81
CA THR A 9 67.29 -4.96 -23.69
C THR A 9 66.05 -5.57 -23.02
N GLY A 10 65.19 -4.68 -22.52
CA GLY A 10 63.73 -4.74 -22.68
C GLY A 10 62.93 -5.77 -21.88
N LEU A 11 62.55 -5.44 -20.65
CA LEU A 11 61.38 -6.04 -20.00
C LEU A 11 60.13 -5.27 -20.47
N VAL A 12 59.32 -5.87 -21.35
CA VAL A 12 58.00 -5.31 -21.70
C VAL A 12 57.01 -5.75 -20.63
N LEU A 13 56.61 -4.81 -19.77
CA LEU A 13 55.43 -4.91 -18.92
C LEU A 13 54.20 -4.91 -19.82
N VAL A 14 53.54 -6.05 -19.95
CA VAL A 14 52.15 -6.10 -20.45
C VAL A 14 51.27 -5.59 -19.32
N GLY A 15 51.04 -4.27 -19.31
CA GLY A 15 49.97 -3.67 -18.53
C GLY A 15 48.64 -4.07 -19.14
N SER A 16 47.95 -5.02 -18.52
CA SER A 16 46.54 -5.30 -18.81
C SER A 16 45.74 -4.08 -18.40
N LEU A 17 45.45 -3.20 -19.37
CA LEU A 17 44.40 -2.21 -19.26
C LEU A 17 43.06 -2.95 -19.13
N HIS A 18 42.61 -3.13 -17.89
CA HIS A 18 41.19 -3.38 -17.61
C HIS A 18 40.41 -2.11 -17.98
N PHE A 19 40.09 -1.95 -19.26
CA PHE A 19 39.03 -1.04 -19.67
C PHE A 19 37.74 -1.52 -19.01
N GLY A 20 37.18 -0.64 -18.19
CA GLY A 20 36.02 -0.92 -17.37
C GLY A 20 34.80 -1.21 -18.23
N ASP A 21 34.22 -2.38 -18.04
CA ASP A 21 32.79 -2.56 -18.11
C ASP A 21 32.23 -2.41 -16.69
N ALA A 22 32.30 -1.18 -16.17
CA ALA A 22 31.26 -0.77 -15.24
C ALA A 22 29.99 -0.70 -16.10
N ALA A 23 29.29 -1.83 -16.22
CA ALA A 23 27.90 -1.82 -16.64
C ALA A 23 27.21 -0.85 -15.69
N ALA A 24 26.99 0.39 -16.12
CA ALA A 24 26.17 1.34 -15.42
C ALA A 24 24.87 0.57 -15.17
N GLN A 25 24.58 0.23 -13.90
CA GLN A 25 23.25 -0.24 -13.55
C GLN A 25 22.33 0.91 -13.95
N ALA A 26 21.68 0.77 -15.10
CA ALA A 26 20.70 1.75 -15.54
C ALA A 26 19.70 1.86 -14.40
N GLN A 27 19.64 3.03 -13.77
CA GLN A 27 18.71 3.28 -12.68
C GLN A 27 17.30 3.08 -13.26
N ALA A 28 16.62 2.00 -12.88
CA ALA A 28 15.35 1.59 -13.49
C ALA A 28 14.26 2.68 -13.36
N TYR A 29 14.34 3.48 -12.28
CA TYR A 29 13.48 4.61 -12.01
C TYR A 29 14.26 5.91 -12.03
N ARG A 30 13.70 6.95 -12.65
CA ARG A 30 14.27 8.30 -12.65
C ARG A 30 13.38 9.22 -11.86
N ILE A 31 13.94 10.00 -10.95
CA ILE A 31 13.21 10.90 -10.05
C ILE A 31 13.77 12.34 -10.02
N ASP A 32 14.54 12.69 -11.06
CA ASP A 32 15.25 13.97 -11.21
C ASP A 32 14.40 15.10 -11.80
N THR A 33 13.28 14.76 -12.44
CA THR A 33 12.31 15.74 -12.98
C THR A 33 10.87 15.31 -12.69
N PRO A 34 9.89 16.23 -12.67
CA PRO A 34 8.49 15.87 -12.48
C PRO A 34 7.98 14.81 -13.45
N ASP A 35 8.37 14.86 -14.73
CA ASP A 35 7.94 13.87 -15.73
C ASP A 35 8.57 12.50 -15.49
N ASN A 36 9.85 12.46 -15.09
CA ASN A 36 10.51 11.22 -14.72
C ASN A 36 9.88 10.60 -13.46
N ILE A 37 9.53 11.41 -12.45
CA ILE A 37 8.83 10.96 -11.25
C ILE A 37 7.47 10.36 -11.63
N ARG A 38 6.66 11.04 -12.44
CA ARG A 38 5.35 10.51 -12.88
C ARG A 38 5.49 9.21 -13.68
N GLN A 39 6.48 9.13 -14.56
CA GLN A 39 6.74 7.91 -15.33
C GLN A 39 7.17 6.74 -14.43
N SER A 40 8.04 7.00 -13.45
CA SER A 40 8.46 5.99 -12.47
C SER A 40 7.29 5.54 -11.58
N ALA A 41 6.47 6.49 -11.12
CA ALA A 41 5.28 6.22 -10.32
C ALA A 41 4.25 5.37 -11.09
N ARG A 42 4.07 5.63 -12.40
CA ARG A 42 3.18 4.83 -13.26
C ARG A 42 3.65 3.38 -13.38
N THR A 43 4.95 3.15 -13.53
CA THR A 43 5.49 1.79 -13.55
C THR A 43 5.32 1.10 -12.18
N LEU A 44 5.61 1.79 -11.08
CA LEU A 44 5.41 1.23 -9.73
C LEU A 44 3.93 0.93 -9.43
N ALA A 45 3.01 1.80 -9.89
CA ALA A 45 1.57 1.57 -9.76
C ALA A 45 1.10 0.37 -10.60
N TYR A 46 1.73 0.12 -11.75
CA TYR A 46 1.49 -1.10 -12.52
C TYR A 46 2.00 -2.33 -11.76
N ASP A 47 3.26 -2.31 -11.30
CA ASP A 47 3.87 -3.45 -10.59
C ASP A 47 3.13 -3.80 -9.30
N LEU A 48 2.65 -2.80 -8.54
CA LEU A 48 1.83 -3.04 -7.35
C LEU A 48 0.48 -3.66 -7.70
N MET A 49 -0.13 -3.30 -8.82
CA MET A 49 -1.43 -3.85 -9.23
C MET A 49 -1.33 -5.33 -9.63
N LEU A 50 -0.13 -5.82 -10.00
CA LEU A 50 0.09 -7.24 -10.28
C LEU A 50 -0.12 -8.15 -9.06
N PHE A 51 -0.07 -7.59 -7.84
CA PHE A 51 -0.39 -8.34 -6.62
C PHE A 51 -1.89 -8.45 -6.34
N TYR A 52 -2.73 -7.71 -7.08
CA TYR A 52 -4.15 -7.61 -6.82
C TYR A 52 -4.96 -8.35 -7.88
N SER A 53 -5.68 -9.38 -7.43
CA SER A 53 -6.58 -10.19 -8.26
C SER A 53 -8.07 -9.91 -7.98
N GLY A 54 -8.38 -8.91 -7.15
CA GLY A 54 -9.76 -8.66 -6.69
C GLY A 54 -10.73 -8.22 -7.79
N ASN A 55 -10.23 -7.67 -8.91
CA ASN A 55 -11.02 -7.29 -10.08
C ASN A 55 -11.09 -8.39 -11.16
N GLU A 56 -10.50 -9.56 -10.92
CA GLU A 56 -10.60 -10.70 -11.82
C GLU A 56 -11.89 -11.49 -11.57
N THR A 57 -12.31 -12.31 -12.54
CA THR A 57 -13.50 -13.14 -12.37
C THR A 57 -13.28 -14.16 -11.25
N GLY A 58 -14.13 -14.10 -10.22
CA GLY A 58 -14.01 -14.94 -9.02
C GLY A 58 -13.13 -14.35 -7.92
N GLY A 59 -12.51 -13.19 -8.17
CA GLY A 59 -11.81 -12.40 -7.15
C GLY A 59 -12.78 -11.71 -6.18
N ILE A 60 -12.24 -11.23 -5.07
CA ILE A 60 -12.96 -10.43 -4.07
C ILE A 60 -12.40 -9.00 -4.15
N PRO A 61 -13.18 -8.02 -4.65
CA PRO A 61 -12.70 -6.66 -4.77
C PRO A 61 -12.29 -6.07 -3.41
N GLY A 62 -11.19 -5.32 -3.39
CA GLY A 62 -10.69 -4.64 -2.19
C GLY A 62 -9.76 -5.47 -1.31
N THR A 63 -9.56 -6.76 -1.60
CA THR A 63 -8.62 -7.61 -0.84
C THR A 63 -7.44 -8.05 -1.69
N LEU A 64 -6.24 -7.96 -1.12
CA LEU A 64 -5.06 -8.67 -1.62
C LEU A 64 -5.15 -10.18 -1.29
N PRO A 65 -4.36 -11.05 -1.95
CA PRO A 65 -4.34 -12.49 -1.66
C PRO A 65 -4.06 -12.80 -0.18
N GLY A 66 -5.04 -13.40 0.49
CA GLY A 66 -4.98 -13.71 1.92
C GLY A 66 -6.35 -14.04 2.51
N PRO A 67 -6.46 -14.07 3.85
CA PRO A 67 -5.38 -14.00 4.83
C PRO A 67 -4.51 -15.27 4.86
N PRO A 68 -3.41 -15.31 5.65
CA PRO A 68 -2.64 -16.52 5.84
C PRO A 68 -3.50 -17.70 6.32
N PRO A 69 -3.31 -18.93 5.80
CA PRO A 69 -2.23 -19.35 4.87
C PRO A 69 -2.57 -19.22 3.37
N ALA A 70 -3.76 -18.71 3.00
CA ALA A 70 -4.19 -18.61 1.59
C ALA A 70 -3.39 -17.57 0.79
N GLY A 71 -2.80 -16.60 1.49
CA GLY A 71 -1.89 -15.59 0.96
C GLY A 71 -1.30 -14.78 2.12
N PRO A 72 -0.33 -13.90 1.88
CA PRO A 72 0.43 -13.27 2.96
C PRO A 72 -0.25 -12.05 3.59
N TYR A 73 -1.31 -11.52 2.98
CA TYR A 73 -1.85 -10.19 3.31
C TYR A 73 -3.12 -10.26 4.14
N TYR A 74 -3.26 -9.38 5.13
CA TYR A 74 -4.50 -9.25 5.90
C TYR A 74 -5.46 -8.25 5.25
N TRP A 75 -6.72 -8.29 5.66
CA TRP A 75 -7.79 -7.49 5.05
C TRP A 75 -7.53 -5.98 5.07
N TRP A 76 -6.99 -5.44 6.17
CA TRP A 76 -6.69 -4.01 6.29
C TRP A 76 -5.67 -3.49 5.26
N GLU A 77 -4.78 -4.37 4.80
CA GLU A 77 -3.74 -4.04 3.81
C GLU A 77 -4.36 -3.78 2.43
N GLY A 78 -5.50 -4.41 2.14
CA GLY A 78 -6.35 -4.05 1.00
C GLY A 78 -6.85 -2.61 1.10
N GLY A 79 -7.30 -2.18 2.28
CA GLY A 79 -7.71 -0.80 2.54
C GLY A 79 -6.55 0.18 2.34
N ALA A 80 -5.38 -0.13 2.89
CA ALA A 80 -4.16 0.66 2.69
C ALA A 80 -3.75 0.75 1.20
N MET A 81 -3.88 -0.34 0.43
CA MET A 81 -3.65 -0.33 -1.00
C MET A 81 -4.64 0.62 -1.71
N MET A 82 -5.94 0.57 -1.39
CA MET A 82 -6.93 1.47 -1.99
C MET A 82 -6.59 2.94 -1.75
N GLY A 83 -6.27 3.32 -0.50
CA GLY A 83 -5.81 4.66 -0.16
C GLY A 83 -4.56 5.08 -0.94
N THR A 84 -3.60 4.16 -1.09
CA THR A 84 -2.37 4.40 -1.88
C THR A 84 -2.69 4.76 -3.35
N TYR A 85 -3.66 4.09 -3.98
CA TYR A 85 -4.04 4.41 -5.35
C TYR A 85 -4.87 5.69 -5.49
N ILE A 86 -5.62 6.08 -4.45
CA ILE A 86 -6.29 7.39 -4.41
C ILE A 86 -5.24 8.50 -4.41
N ASP A 87 -4.22 8.40 -3.55
CA ASP A 87 -3.10 9.36 -3.51
C ASP A 87 -2.32 9.35 -4.83
N TYR A 88 -2.03 8.18 -5.40
CA TYR A 88 -1.36 8.07 -6.69
C TYR A 88 -2.11 8.83 -7.79
N TRP A 89 -3.42 8.64 -7.90
CA TRP A 89 -4.25 9.35 -8.86
C TRP A 89 -4.17 10.87 -8.63
N HIS A 90 -4.30 11.30 -7.38
CA HIS A 90 -4.25 12.72 -7.03
C HIS A 90 -2.90 13.36 -7.38
N LEU A 91 -1.80 12.69 -7.03
CA LEU A 91 -0.43 13.19 -7.17
C LEU A 91 0.07 13.17 -8.62
N THR A 92 -0.43 12.25 -9.45
CA THR A 92 0.06 12.05 -10.82
C THR A 92 -0.92 12.51 -11.91
N GLY A 93 -2.22 12.56 -11.59
CA GLY A 93 -3.30 12.76 -12.54
C GLY A 93 -3.67 11.50 -13.34
N ASP A 94 -3.02 10.36 -13.10
CA ASP A 94 -3.32 9.10 -13.80
C ASP A 94 -4.54 8.40 -13.18
N SER A 95 -5.65 8.35 -13.94
CA SER A 95 -6.91 7.76 -13.51
C SER A 95 -7.09 6.29 -13.89
N SER A 96 -6.04 5.61 -14.36
CA SER A 96 -6.12 4.25 -14.93
C SER A 96 -6.75 3.22 -13.97
N TYR A 97 -6.55 3.38 -12.66
CA TYR A 97 -7.02 2.42 -11.65
C TYR A 97 -8.25 2.87 -10.86
N ASN A 98 -8.78 4.08 -11.10
CA ASN A 98 -9.85 4.65 -10.25
C ASN A 98 -11.09 3.76 -10.18
N LYS A 99 -11.47 3.11 -11.28
CA LYS A 99 -12.62 2.20 -11.29
C LYS A 99 -12.39 0.97 -10.39
N VAL A 100 -11.19 0.38 -10.45
CA VAL A 100 -10.81 -0.79 -9.65
C VAL A 100 -10.78 -0.43 -8.16
N VAL A 101 -10.25 0.75 -7.83
CA VAL A 101 -10.18 1.26 -6.46
C VAL A 101 -11.58 1.52 -5.90
N MET A 102 -12.44 2.20 -6.67
CA MET A 102 -13.83 2.45 -6.26
C MET A 102 -14.58 1.16 -6.00
N GLU A 103 -14.46 0.17 -6.90
CA GLU A 103 -15.07 -1.14 -6.73
C GLU A 103 -14.58 -1.83 -5.45
N GLY A 104 -13.26 -1.85 -5.22
CA GLY A 104 -12.67 -2.46 -4.03
C GLY A 104 -13.13 -1.79 -2.74
N MET A 105 -13.14 -0.46 -2.69
CA MET A 105 -13.60 0.28 -1.51
C MET A 105 -15.08 0.07 -1.22
N LEU A 106 -15.94 0.03 -2.25
CA LEU A 106 -17.37 -0.16 -2.08
C LEU A 106 -17.76 -1.60 -1.75
N HIS A 107 -16.97 -2.59 -2.16
CA HIS A 107 -17.22 -3.99 -1.85
C HIS A 107 -17.03 -4.30 -0.36
N GLN A 108 -16.13 -3.59 0.31
CA GLN A 108 -15.70 -3.89 1.68
C GLN A 108 -16.47 -3.12 2.77
N VAL A 109 -17.48 -2.31 2.41
CA VAL A 109 -18.18 -1.42 3.35
C VAL A 109 -19.02 -2.14 4.40
N GLY A 110 -19.41 -3.39 4.14
CA GLY A 110 -20.31 -4.19 4.98
C GLY A 110 -21.76 -3.70 4.97
N ASP A 111 -22.68 -4.51 5.53
CA ASP A 111 -24.12 -4.24 5.48
C ASP A 111 -24.52 -2.91 6.14
N ASN A 112 -23.77 -2.50 7.17
CA ASN A 112 -23.98 -1.26 7.92
C ASN A 112 -23.16 -0.07 7.37
N GLN A 113 -22.47 -0.23 6.23
CA GLN A 113 -21.71 0.84 5.57
C GLN A 113 -20.70 1.54 6.48
N ASN A 114 -19.95 0.76 7.24
CA ASN A 114 -19.04 1.23 8.29
C ASN A 114 -17.70 0.48 8.30
N TYR A 115 -17.39 -0.26 7.24
CA TYR A 115 -16.20 -1.12 7.14
C TYR A 115 -16.09 -2.15 8.26
N MET A 116 -17.22 -2.73 8.66
CA MET A 116 -17.27 -3.90 9.55
C MET A 116 -17.97 -5.07 8.86
N PRO A 117 -17.49 -5.57 7.69
CA PRO A 117 -18.10 -6.70 7.01
C PRO A 117 -18.02 -7.97 7.86
N ALA A 118 -19.14 -8.70 7.97
CA ALA A 118 -19.25 -9.87 8.86
C ALA A 118 -18.20 -10.95 8.58
N ASN A 119 -17.81 -11.13 7.31
CA ASN A 119 -16.81 -12.11 6.88
C ASN A 119 -15.40 -11.85 7.46
N HIS A 120 -15.12 -10.63 7.95
CA HIS A 120 -13.82 -10.26 8.50
C HIS A 120 -13.82 -10.09 10.03
N THR A 121 -14.87 -10.52 10.73
CA THR A 121 -15.02 -10.39 12.20
C THR A 121 -13.82 -10.95 12.99
N ALA A 122 -13.26 -12.07 12.55
CA ALA A 122 -12.15 -12.74 13.23
C ALA A 122 -10.83 -11.94 13.22
N SER A 123 -10.71 -10.96 12.32
CA SER A 123 -9.54 -10.08 12.17
C SER A 123 -9.92 -8.61 12.32
N LEU A 124 -11.04 -8.28 12.97
CA LEU A 124 -11.57 -6.92 12.98
C LEU A 124 -11.04 -6.11 14.18
N GLY A 125 -9.86 -5.53 14.03
CA GLY A 125 -9.33 -4.48 14.90
C GLY A 125 -9.88 -3.09 14.60
N ASN A 126 -9.72 -2.18 15.56
CA ASN A 126 -9.99 -0.75 15.36
C ASN A 126 -9.02 -0.15 14.34
N ASP A 127 -7.76 -0.59 14.35
CA ASP A 127 -6.76 -0.29 13.32
C ASP A 127 -7.20 -0.80 11.95
N ASP A 128 -7.64 -2.07 11.84
CA ASP A 128 -8.11 -2.63 10.57
C ASP A 128 -9.26 -1.80 9.97
N GLN A 129 -10.30 -1.55 10.78
CA GLN A 129 -11.43 -0.71 10.40
C GLN A 129 -10.98 0.73 10.08
N GLY A 130 -10.02 1.24 10.85
CA GLY A 130 -9.46 2.58 10.73
C GLY A 130 -8.79 2.82 9.39
N PHE A 131 -7.99 1.87 8.89
CA PHE A 131 -7.33 2.01 7.57
C PHE A 131 -8.32 2.18 6.42
N TRP A 132 -9.45 1.48 6.47
CA TRP A 132 -10.51 1.66 5.49
C TRP A 132 -11.21 3.02 5.65
N GLY A 133 -11.52 3.43 6.88
CA GLY A 133 -12.08 4.75 7.18
C GLY A 133 -11.18 5.89 6.73
N MET A 134 -9.87 5.77 6.96
CA MET A 134 -8.86 6.75 6.51
C MET A 134 -8.78 6.81 4.98
N SER A 135 -8.87 5.67 4.28
CA SER A 135 -8.90 5.66 2.81
C SER A 135 -10.17 6.32 2.26
N ALA A 136 -11.32 6.13 2.91
CA ALA A 136 -12.56 6.83 2.56
C ALA A 136 -12.47 8.34 2.87
N MET A 137 -11.82 8.72 3.98
CA MET A 137 -11.57 10.14 4.30
C MET A 137 -10.68 10.78 3.23
N LEU A 138 -9.60 10.10 2.82
CA LEU A 138 -8.68 10.54 1.77
C LEU A 138 -9.40 10.73 0.43
N ALA A 139 -10.30 9.80 0.07
CA ALA A 139 -11.12 9.93 -1.13
C ALA A 139 -11.98 11.23 -1.11
N ALA A 140 -12.55 11.56 0.04
CA ALA A 140 -13.32 12.80 0.21
C ALA A 140 -12.42 14.06 0.15
N GLU A 141 -11.27 14.04 0.81
CA GLU A 141 -10.30 15.16 0.84
C GLU A 141 -9.78 15.51 -0.56
N LEU A 142 -9.46 14.49 -1.35
CA LEU A 142 -8.83 14.63 -2.66
C LEU A 142 -9.84 14.71 -3.82
N LYS A 143 -11.14 14.73 -3.51
CA LYS A 143 -12.23 14.74 -4.50
C LYS A 143 -12.12 13.58 -5.48
N PHE A 144 -11.77 12.39 -4.98
CA PHE A 144 -11.85 11.16 -5.75
C PHE A 144 -13.27 11.01 -6.30
N PRO A 145 -13.48 10.48 -7.53
CA PRO A 145 -14.81 10.38 -8.13
C PRO A 145 -15.83 9.78 -7.16
N ASN A 146 -16.99 10.41 -7.07
CA ASN A 146 -18.04 9.95 -6.16
C ASN A 146 -18.56 8.58 -6.59
N PRO A 147 -18.93 7.70 -5.64
CA PRO A 147 -19.73 6.52 -5.91
C PRO A 147 -21.07 6.90 -6.57
N PRO A 148 -21.71 5.95 -7.26
CA PRO A 148 -23.10 6.11 -7.72
C PRO A 148 -24.04 6.58 -6.59
N ASP A 149 -25.10 7.30 -6.93
CA ASP A 149 -26.00 7.94 -5.96
C ASP A 149 -26.69 6.94 -5.01
N ASP A 150 -26.84 5.68 -5.42
CA ASP A 150 -27.41 4.59 -4.61
C ASP A 150 -26.37 3.87 -3.71
N LYS A 151 -25.12 4.35 -3.70
CA LYS A 151 -24.01 3.79 -2.92
C LYS A 151 -23.55 4.75 -1.81
N PRO A 152 -22.99 4.21 -0.71
CA PRO A 152 -22.45 5.05 0.35
C PRO A 152 -21.34 5.97 -0.17
N GLN A 153 -21.36 7.22 0.25
CA GLN A 153 -20.41 8.25 -0.18
C GLN A 153 -19.18 8.26 0.72
N TRP A 154 -18.04 8.74 0.19
CA TRP A 154 -16.73 8.68 0.87
C TRP A 154 -16.73 9.29 2.28
N LEU A 155 -17.22 10.52 2.42
CA LEU A 155 -17.30 11.17 3.73
C LEU A 155 -18.26 10.43 4.69
N ALA A 156 -19.38 9.91 4.18
CA ALA A 156 -20.33 9.15 4.98
C ALA A 156 -19.72 7.85 5.50
N LEU A 157 -18.88 7.17 4.71
CA LEU A 157 -18.14 5.98 5.13
C LEU A 157 -17.11 6.29 6.23
N ALA A 158 -16.35 7.38 6.07
CA ALA A 158 -15.40 7.84 7.08
C ALA A 158 -16.12 8.19 8.40
N GLN A 159 -17.26 8.88 8.31
CA GLN A 159 -18.12 9.16 9.46
C GLN A 159 -18.68 7.88 10.09
N GLY A 160 -19.07 6.88 9.27
CA GLY A 160 -19.51 5.58 9.73
C GLY A 160 -18.46 4.89 10.61
N VAL A 161 -17.23 4.84 10.15
CA VAL A 161 -16.09 4.30 10.94
C VAL A 161 -15.92 5.08 12.23
N TRP A 162 -15.78 6.41 12.15
CA TRP A 162 -15.57 7.26 13.32
C TRP A 162 -16.68 7.12 14.36
N ASN A 163 -17.95 7.10 13.93
CA ASN A 163 -19.10 6.95 14.84
C ASN A 163 -19.05 5.62 15.58
N THR A 164 -18.68 4.52 14.92
CA THR A 164 -18.53 3.23 15.61
C THR A 164 -17.32 3.21 16.56
N MET A 165 -16.24 3.91 16.23
CA MET A 165 -15.07 4.06 17.10
C MET A 165 -15.38 4.91 18.34
N ALA A 166 -16.22 5.94 18.19
CA ALA A 166 -16.65 6.82 19.28
C ALA A 166 -17.77 6.20 20.15
N ASP A 167 -18.31 5.03 19.78
CA ASP A 167 -19.37 4.38 20.52
C ASP A 167 -18.94 4.10 21.99
N PRO A 168 -19.74 4.45 23.00
CA PRO A 168 -19.37 4.29 24.41
C PRO A 168 -18.99 2.85 24.80
N SER A 169 -19.49 1.83 24.09
CA SER A 169 -19.11 0.44 24.33
C SER A 169 -17.63 0.14 24.06
N ARG A 170 -16.94 0.99 23.29
CA ARG A 170 -15.49 0.88 23.00
C ARG A 170 -14.60 1.64 23.98
N HIS A 171 -15.18 2.39 24.92
CA HIS A 171 -14.46 3.26 25.85
C HIS A 171 -14.78 2.91 27.31
N ASP A 172 -14.07 1.92 27.84
CA ASP A 172 -14.14 1.57 29.26
C ASP A 172 -13.16 2.40 30.12
N ALA A 173 -13.27 2.28 31.45
CA ALA A 173 -12.44 3.02 32.39
C ALA A 173 -11.01 2.45 32.55
N THR A 174 -10.69 1.30 31.94
CA THR A 174 -9.34 0.73 32.08
C THR A 174 -8.32 1.67 31.45
N CYS A 175 -7.17 1.88 32.10
CA CYS A 175 -6.16 2.85 31.67
C CYS A 175 -6.67 4.32 31.57
N ASN A 176 -7.70 4.69 32.33
CA ASN A 176 -8.36 6.01 32.27
C ASN A 176 -9.01 6.32 30.90
N GLY A 177 -9.36 5.30 30.12
CA GLY A 177 -9.91 5.44 28.78
C GLY A 177 -9.03 4.80 27.71
N GLY A 178 -9.21 5.24 26.47
CA GLY A 178 -8.53 4.68 25.29
C GLY A 178 -9.26 3.46 24.71
N MET A 179 -9.16 3.31 23.40
CA MET A 179 -9.71 2.15 22.69
C MET A 179 -8.80 0.93 22.83
N ARG A 180 -9.40 -0.24 22.80
CA ARG A 180 -8.70 -1.51 22.68
C ARG A 180 -8.27 -1.72 21.23
N TRP A 181 -7.29 -2.58 21.01
CA TRP A 181 -6.89 -2.97 19.67
C TRP A 181 -8.07 -3.62 18.93
N GLN A 182 -8.64 -4.69 19.49
CA GLN A 182 -9.71 -5.45 18.86
C GLN A 182 -11.10 -4.87 19.11
N ILE A 183 -12.03 -5.06 18.15
CA ILE A 183 -13.45 -4.69 18.32
C ILE A 183 -14.23 -5.83 19.01
N PRO A 184 -14.22 -7.09 18.51
CA PRO A 184 -14.93 -8.17 19.19
C PRO A 184 -14.22 -8.56 20.49
N PHE A 185 -14.99 -8.67 21.58
CA PHE A 185 -14.44 -9.03 22.90
C PHE A 185 -13.72 -10.39 22.91
N SER A 186 -14.12 -11.30 22.01
CA SER A 186 -13.58 -12.65 21.89
C SER A 186 -12.27 -12.73 21.12
N ASN A 187 -11.83 -11.66 20.46
CA ASN A 187 -10.61 -11.69 19.66
C ASN A 187 -9.37 -11.60 20.56
N ALA A 188 -8.34 -12.37 20.20
CA ALA A 188 -7.04 -12.28 20.85
C ALA A 188 -6.48 -10.86 20.68
N GLY A 189 -6.04 -10.24 21.78
CA GLY A 189 -5.57 -8.85 21.78
C GLY A 189 -6.61 -7.83 22.23
N TYR A 190 -7.86 -8.21 22.54
CA TYR A 190 -8.84 -7.28 23.12
C TYR A 190 -8.37 -6.67 24.45
N ASN A 191 -7.53 -7.36 25.21
CA ASN A 191 -6.92 -6.86 26.43
C ASN A 191 -5.81 -5.81 26.21
N TYR A 192 -5.38 -5.58 24.96
CA TYR A 192 -4.31 -4.66 24.60
C TYR A 192 -4.90 -3.32 24.11
N LYS A 193 -4.40 -2.20 24.65
CA LYS A 193 -4.66 -0.84 24.15
C LYS A 193 -3.35 -0.33 23.55
N ASN A 194 -3.32 -0.08 22.24
CA ASN A 194 -2.14 0.30 21.45
C ASN A 194 -2.26 1.66 20.77
#